data_AF-A0A284R1U5-F1
#
_entry.id   AF-A0A284R1U5-F1
#
_cell.length_a   1.000
_cell.length_b   1.000
_cell.length_c   1.000
_cell.angle_alpha   90.00
_cell.angle_beta   90.00
_cell.angle_gamma   90.00
#
_symmetry.space_group_name_H-M   'P 1'
#
loop_
_entity.id
_entity.type
_entity.pdbx_description
1 polymer ?
#
loop_
_entity_poly.entity_id
_entity_poly.type
_entity_poly.pdbx_seq_one_letter_code
_entity_poly.pdbx_strand_id
1 'polypeptide(L)'
;MSLNYFNALQMYKKNGASSYLKSLTSEERRELRKLIREQDSSGNNRAIKHTMAQHMKDVASQNADKDRTRAARIARAEEAVDGCDPYQTSQALEEAYKIRRGANGYLTVAALDLQLDWHIKNGKNGSGLEIPKAKSGAKGRGDRESRYRHLQAAISKYEAAGNLAVEAEHAGAETGVESSQEEIIDVDVEGQDDSEDEFYSR
;
A
#
# COMPACT_ATOMS: atom_id res chain seq x y z
N MET A 1 -6.08 18.01 9.07
CA MET A 1 -5.65 18.96 10.12
C MET A 1 -4.53 18.34 10.95
N SER A 2 -3.41 19.03 11.18
CA SER A 2 -2.33 18.52 12.03
C SER A 2 -2.71 18.61 13.53
N LEU A 3 -2.18 17.70 14.34
CA LEU A 3 -2.43 17.67 15.80
C LEU A 3 -2.02 18.99 16.48
N ASN A 4 -0.93 19.60 16.02
CA ASN A 4 -0.44 20.88 16.53
C ASN A 4 -1.40 22.03 16.22
N TYR A 5 -1.97 22.04 15.01
CA TYR A 5 -2.97 23.03 14.62
C TYR A 5 -4.26 22.89 15.45
N PHE A 6 -4.72 21.65 15.67
CA PHE A 6 -5.86 21.37 16.53
C PHE A 6 -5.63 21.83 17.98
N ASN A 7 -4.48 21.52 18.57
CA ASN A 7 -4.13 21.95 19.92
C ASN A 7 -4.04 23.48 20.05
N ALA A 8 -3.45 24.15 19.05
CA ALA A 8 -3.40 25.61 19.01
C ALA A 8 -4.81 26.23 18.97
N LEU A 9 -5.71 25.69 18.14
CA LEU A 9 -7.11 26.14 18.07
C LEU A 9 -7.86 25.92 19.39
N GLN A 10 -7.65 24.80 20.06
CA GLN A 10 -8.28 24.53 21.37
C GLN A 10 -7.79 25.51 22.45
N MET A 11 -6.50 25.83 22.48
CA MET A 11 -5.95 26.83 23.40
C MET A 11 -6.44 28.24 23.07
N TYR A 12 -6.53 28.60 21.79
CA TYR A 12 -7.06 29.88 21.34
C TYR A 12 -8.54 30.07 21.73
N LYS A 13 -9.34 28.99 21.70
CA LYS A 13 -10.72 28.99 22.20
C LYS A 13 -10.79 29.10 23.72
N LYS A 14 -9.98 28.32 24.46
CA LYS A 14 -10.00 28.28 25.93
C LYS A 14 -9.52 29.58 26.59
N ASN A 15 -8.53 30.25 26.00
CA ASN A 15 -7.91 31.42 26.61
C ASN A 15 -8.69 32.72 26.36
N GLY A 16 -9.84 32.68 25.65
CA GLY A 16 -10.61 33.89 25.34
C GLY A 16 -9.86 34.88 24.43
N ALA A 17 -8.74 34.47 23.82
CA ALA A 17 -7.96 35.35 22.95
C ALA A 17 -8.79 35.86 21.76
N SER A 18 -9.73 35.04 21.28
CA SER A 18 -10.65 35.43 20.21
C SER A 18 -11.64 36.53 20.60
N SER A 19 -12.17 36.54 21.83
CA SER A 19 -13.06 37.60 22.29
C SER A 19 -12.29 38.88 22.59
N TYR A 20 -11.10 38.77 23.19
CA TYR A 20 -10.21 39.90 23.42
C TYR A 20 -9.78 40.57 22.11
N LEU A 21 -9.37 39.80 21.10
CA LEU A 21 -9.03 40.37 19.80
C LEU A 21 -10.23 41.05 19.14
N LYS A 22 -11.44 40.49 19.29
CA LYS A 22 -12.69 41.08 18.78
C LYS A 22 -13.06 42.40 19.44
N SER A 23 -12.75 42.59 20.73
CA SER A 23 -13.03 43.83 21.45
C SER A 23 -12.08 44.98 21.12
N LEU A 24 -10.92 44.71 20.52
CA LEU A 24 -9.96 45.74 20.13
C LEU A 24 -10.39 46.50 18.89
N THR A 25 -10.23 47.81 18.93
CA THR A 25 -10.36 48.72 17.79
C THR A 25 -9.27 48.47 16.74
N SER A 26 -9.44 49.02 15.54
CA SER A 26 -8.48 48.85 14.44
C SER A 26 -7.08 49.40 14.79
N GLU A 27 -7.01 50.50 15.55
CA GLU A 27 -5.78 51.13 16.00
C GLU A 27 -5.06 50.28 17.05
N GLU A 28 -5.78 49.81 18.07
CA GLU A 28 -5.20 48.94 19.11
C GLU A 28 -4.70 47.60 18.54
N ARG A 29 -5.40 47.03 17.54
CA ARG A 29 -4.89 45.86 16.82
C ARG A 29 -3.61 46.16 16.05
N ARG A 30 -3.47 47.37 15.51
CA ARG A 30 -2.26 47.80 14.80
C ARG A 30 -1.09 47.95 15.78
N GLU A 31 -1.33 48.54 16.94
CA GLU A 31 -0.33 48.66 18.01
C GLU A 31 0.07 47.29 18.57
N LEU A 32 -0.89 46.40 18.83
CA LEU A 32 -0.62 45.04 19.27
C LEU A 32 0.25 44.27 18.27
N ARG A 33 -0.06 44.38 16.97
CA ARG A 33 0.79 43.81 15.91
C ARG A 33 2.20 44.42 15.89
N LYS A 34 2.33 45.73 16.13
CA LYS A 34 3.62 46.41 16.20
C LYS A 34 4.44 45.92 17.40
N LEU A 35 3.83 45.81 18.57
CA LEU A 35 4.42 45.25 19.80
C LEU A 35 4.89 43.82 19.60
N ILE A 36 4.07 42.96 18.98
CA ILE A 36 4.45 41.56 18.69
C ILE A 36 5.66 41.53 17.72
N ARG A 37 5.68 42.39 16.70
CA ARG A 37 6.81 42.49 15.76
C ARG A 37 8.08 43.00 16.44
N GLU A 38 7.97 43.96 17.36
CA GLU A 38 9.10 44.47 18.15
C GLU A 38 9.61 43.43 19.14
N GLN A 39 8.72 42.66 19.77
CA GLN A 39 9.08 41.55 20.65
C GLN A 39 9.77 40.40 19.88
N ASP A 40 9.37 40.17 18.62
CA ASP A 40 10.00 39.20 17.71
C ASP A 40 11.13 39.82 16.86
N SER A 41 11.64 41.00 17.22
CA SER A 41 12.71 41.69 16.48
C SER A 41 14.00 40.88 16.36
N SER A 42 14.21 39.91 17.26
CA SER A 42 15.32 38.96 17.22
C SER A 42 15.29 38.00 16.02
N GLY A 43 14.14 37.86 15.34
CA GLY A 43 13.96 36.94 14.21
C GLY A 43 14.00 35.46 14.60
N ASN A 44 14.08 35.14 15.88
CA ASN A 44 14.25 33.77 16.37
C ASN A 44 13.05 32.89 16.02
N ASN A 45 11.82 33.42 16.09
CA ASN A 45 10.64 32.67 15.68
C ASN A 45 10.65 32.35 14.18
N ARG A 46 11.17 33.26 13.34
CA ARG A 46 11.34 33.02 11.91
C ARG A 46 12.36 31.92 11.67
N ALA A 47 13.48 31.93 12.40
CA ALA A 47 14.48 30.87 12.32
C ALA A 47 13.89 29.50 12.73
N ILE A 48 13.14 29.45 13.83
CA ILE A 48 12.47 28.22 14.31
C ILE A 48 11.45 27.70 13.28
N LYS A 49 10.66 28.58 12.66
CA LYS A 49 9.73 28.18 11.58
C LYS A 49 10.48 27.64 10.38
N HIS A 50 11.58 28.28 9.98
CA HIS A 50 12.40 27.84 8.87
C HIS A 50 13.03 26.47 9.13
N THR A 51 13.60 26.25 10.33
CA THR A 51 14.18 24.94 10.68
C THR A 51 13.12 23.85 10.75
N MET A 52 11.92 24.16 11.27
CA MET A 52 10.81 23.20 11.28
C MET A 52 10.34 22.85 9.87
N ALA A 53 10.21 23.85 8.98
CA ALA A 53 9.85 23.62 7.58
C ALA A 53 10.92 22.78 6.85
N GLN A 54 12.20 23.09 7.07
CA GLN A 54 13.32 22.32 6.52
C GLN A 54 13.25 20.86 6.99
N HIS A 55 13.08 20.64 8.30
CA HIS A 55 12.96 19.31 8.87
C HIS A 55 11.76 18.53 8.29
N MET A 56 10.60 19.17 8.13
CA MET A 56 9.43 18.53 7.51
C MET A 56 9.71 18.14 6.06
N LYS A 57 10.41 18.98 5.29
CA LYS A 57 10.83 18.68 3.93
C LYS A 57 11.79 17.48 3.90
N ASP A 58 12.77 17.45 4.80
CA ASP A 58 13.75 16.36 4.89
C ASP A 58 13.09 15.02 5.27
N VAL A 59 12.14 15.04 6.22
CA VAL A 59 11.35 13.85 6.58
C VAL A 59 10.52 13.36 5.40
N ALA A 60 9.88 14.28 4.67
CA ALA A 60 9.08 13.94 3.48
C ALA A 60 9.97 13.29 2.40
N SER A 61 11.16 13.84 2.13
CA SER A 61 12.09 13.24 1.17
C SER A 61 12.58 11.86 1.62
N GLN A 62 12.92 11.69 2.90
CA GLN A 62 13.36 10.38 3.42
C GLN A 62 12.25 9.32 3.33
N ASN A 63 11.00 9.71 3.59
CA ASN A 63 9.86 8.80 3.46
C ASN A 63 9.63 8.43 1.99
N ALA A 64 9.69 9.40 1.07
CA ALA A 64 9.59 9.14 -0.36
C ALA A 64 10.67 8.15 -0.85
N ASP A 65 11.91 8.28 -0.36
CA ASP A 65 13.00 7.36 -0.71
C ASP A 65 12.78 5.95 -0.13
N LYS A 66 12.28 5.84 1.11
CA LYS A 66 11.87 4.55 1.69
C LYS A 66 10.74 3.91 0.90
N ASP A 67 9.77 4.69 0.45
CA ASP A 67 8.65 4.19 -0.35
C ASP A 67 9.11 3.73 -1.72
N ARG A 68 10.02 4.47 -2.39
CA ARG A 68 10.65 4.05 -3.64
C ARG A 68 11.40 2.73 -3.49
N THR A 69 12.23 2.58 -2.46
CA THR A 69 12.97 1.34 -2.22
C THR A 69 12.04 0.16 -1.91
N ARG A 70 10.98 0.40 -1.15
CA ARG A 70 9.93 -0.60 -0.87
C ARG A 70 9.20 -1.00 -2.15
N ALA A 71 8.78 -0.04 -2.96
CA ALA A 71 8.10 -0.28 -4.23
C ALA A 71 8.98 -1.06 -5.19
N ALA A 72 10.26 -0.69 -5.34
CA ALA A 72 11.21 -1.44 -6.16
C ALA A 72 11.40 -2.89 -5.68
N ARG A 73 11.42 -3.12 -4.35
CA ARG A 73 11.49 -4.47 -3.79
C ARG A 73 10.23 -5.29 -4.08
N ILE A 74 9.05 -4.67 -4.00
CA ILE A 74 7.77 -5.32 -4.32
C ILE A 74 7.74 -5.65 -5.81
N ALA A 75 8.04 -4.69 -6.68
CA ALA A 75 8.08 -4.89 -8.13
C ALA A 75 9.04 -6.02 -8.53
N ARG A 76 10.24 -6.07 -7.94
CA ARG A 76 11.17 -7.18 -8.17
C ARG A 76 10.62 -8.54 -7.72
N ALA A 77 9.92 -8.58 -6.60
CA ALA A 77 9.29 -9.81 -6.12
C ALA A 77 8.15 -10.25 -7.04
N GLU A 78 7.34 -9.30 -7.53
CA GLU A 78 6.28 -9.55 -8.50
C GLU A 78 6.82 -10.05 -9.84
N GLU A 79 7.86 -9.40 -10.37
CA GLU A 79 8.55 -9.83 -11.59
C GLU A 79 9.13 -11.26 -11.44
N ALA A 80 9.71 -11.58 -10.28
CA ALA A 80 10.20 -12.92 -9.99
C ALA A 80 9.07 -13.96 -9.96
N VAL A 81 7.90 -13.59 -9.42
CA VAL A 81 6.71 -14.45 -9.45
C VAL A 81 6.22 -14.63 -10.88
N ASP A 82 6.14 -13.57 -11.69
CA ASP A 82 5.65 -13.63 -13.07
C ASP A 82 6.57 -14.43 -14.00
N GLY A 83 7.89 -14.35 -13.79
CA GLY A 83 8.88 -15.16 -14.50
C GLY A 83 9.03 -16.58 -13.96
N CYS A 84 8.30 -16.97 -12.92
CA CYS A 84 8.36 -18.31 -12.36
C CYS A 84 7.67 -19.31 -13.31
N ASP A 85 8.34 -20.42 -13.61
CA ASP A 85 7.74 -21.57 -14.27
C ASP A 85 7.27 -22.58 -13.20
N PRO A 86 5.98 -22.63 -12.85
CA PRO A 86 5.47 -23.47 -11.78
C PRO A 86 5.36 -24.93 -12.25
N TYR A 87 5.53 -25.88 -11.32
CA TYR A 87 5.18 -27.26 -11.61
C TYR A 87 3.67 -27.38 -11.81
N GLN A 88 3.28 -27.94 -12.95
CA GLN A 88 1.87 -28.12 -13.30
C GLN A 88 1.31 -29.46 -12.85
N THR A 89 2.18 -30.44 -12.59
CA THR A 89 1.76 -31.79 -12.21
C THR A 89 2.37 -32.26 -10.90
N SER A 90 1.59 -33.04 -10.16
CA SER A 90 2.01 -33.57 -8.86
C SER A 90 3.25 -34.48 -8.98
N GLN A 91 3.39 -35.20 -10.09
CA GLN A 91 4.54 -36.08 -10.38
C GLN A 91 5.83 -35.28 -10.58
N ALA A 92 5.80 -34.23 -11.39
CA ALA A 92 6.97 -33.39 -11.66
C ALA A 92 7.48 -32.72 -10.37
N LEU A 93 6.55 -32.27 -9.51
CA LEU A 93 6.90 -31.72 -8.20
C LEU A 93 7.56 -32.78 -7.29
N GLU A 94 7.04 -34.00 -7.26
CA GLU A 94 7.57 -35.08 -6.43
C GLU A 94 8.99 -35.48 -6.85
N GLU A 95 9.24 -35.60 -8.15
CA GLU A 95 10.57 -35.87 -8.70
C GLU A 95 11.58 -34.80 -8.30
N ALA A 96 11.22 -33.53 -8.44
CA ALA A 96 12.06 -32.40 -8.04
C ALA A 96 12.31 -32.35 -6.52
N TYR A 97 11.33 -32.76 -5.71
CA TYR A 97 11.44 -32.73 -4.25
C TYR A 97 12.40 -33.79 -3.70
N LYS A 98 12.49 -34.95 -4.36
CA LYS A 98 13.37 -36.08 -4.03
C LYS A 98 14.86 -35.78 -4.28
N ILE A 99 15.17 -34.76 -5.07
CA ILE A 99 16.55 -34.33 -5.31
C ILE A 99 17.23 -33.98 -3.98
N ARG A 100 18.47 -34.45 -3.80
CA ARG A 100 19.23 -34.24 -2.57
C ARG A 100 19.65 -32.77 -2.41
N ARG A 101 19.66 -32.28 -1.17
CA ARG A 101 20.18 -30.96 -0.84
C ARG A 101 21.61 -30.78 -1.38
N GLY A 102 21.81 -29.69 -2.13
CA GLY A 102 23.09 -29.35 -2.74
C GLY A 102 23.33 -29.94 -4.14
N ALA A 103 22.42 -30.79 -4.64
CA ALA A 103 22.44 -31.21 -6.03
C ALA A 103 21.75 -30.15 -6.92
N ASN A 104 22.13 -30.12 -8.20
CA ASN A 104 21.48 -29.28 -9.19
C ASN A 104 19.99 -29.64 -9.30
N GLY A 105 19.13 -28.64 -9.34
CA GLY A 105 17.68 -28.84 -9.33
C GLY A 105 17.07 -29.06 -7.94
N TYR A 106 17.86 -28.99 -6.86
CA TYR A 106 17.31 -29.08 -5.51
C TYR A 106 16.28 -27.99 -5.24
N LEU A 107 15.06 -28.41 -4.93
CA LEU A 107 13.96 -27.50 -4.64
C LEU A 107 14.13 -26.84 -3.27
N THR A 108 14.59 -25.59 -3.28
CA THR A 108 14.83 -24.77 -2.08
C THR A 108 13.52 -24.23 -1.49
N VAL A 109 13.58 -23.78 -0.23
CA VAL A 109 12.44 -23.13 0.44
C VAL A 109 11.99 -21.88 -0.32
N ALA A 110 12.93 -21.08 -0.83
CA ALA A 110 12.62 -19.88 -1.61
C ALA A 110 11.95 -20.21 -2.95
N ALA A 111 12.38 -21.29 -3.62
CA ALA A 111 11.74 -21.76 -4.85
C ALA A 111 10.31 -22.27 -4.59
N LEU A 112 10.09 -23.00 -3.49
CA LEU A 112 8.74 -23.39 -3.06
C LEU A 112 7.86 -22.17 -2.77
N ASP A 113 8.40 -21.17 -2.07
CA ASP A 113 7.66 -19.94 -1.77
C ASP A 113 7.28 -19.18 -3.05
N LEU A 114 8.19 -19.10 -4.03
CA LEU A 114 7.95 -18.45 -5.32
C LEU A 114 6.82 -19.14 -6.11
N GLN A 115 6.84 -20.47 -6.16
CA GLN A 115 5.78 -21.24 -6.83
C GLN A 115 4.43 -21.10 -6.12
N LEU A 116 4.43 -21.12 -4.78
CA LEU A 116 3.21 -20.86 -4.00
C LEU A 116 2.66 -19.45 -4.28
N ASP A 117 3.51 -18.43 -4.37
CA ASP A 117 3.10 -17.07 -4.70
C ASP A 117 2.52 -16.98 -6.12
N TRP A 118 3.09 -17.71 -7.08
CA TRP A 118 2.54 -17.84 -8.43
C TRP A 118 1.13 -18.46 -8.40
N HIS A 119 0.93 -19.56 -7.67
CA HIS A 119 -0.39 -20.19 -7.55
C HIS A 119 -1.41 -19.33 -6.79
N ILE A 120 -0.96 -18.47 -5.86
CA ILE A 120 -1.85 -17.49 -5.20
C ILE A 120 -2.26 -16.39 -6.18
N LYS A 121 -1.33 -15.90 -7.03
CA LYS A 121 -1.60 -14.84 -8.01
C LYS A 121 -2.49 -15.32 -9.15
N ASN A 122 -2.20 -16.52 -9.68
CA ASN A 122 -2.84 -17.08 -10.88
C ASN A 122 -3.91 -18.13 -10.58
N GLY A 123 -4.06 -18.52 -9.31
CA GLY A 123 -5.11 -19.42 -8.87
C GLY A 123 -6.48 -18.79 -9.08
N LYS A 124 -7.44 -19.57 -9.59
CA LYS A 124 -8.84 -19.12 -9.67
C LYS A 124 -9.35 -18.90 -8.24
N ASN A 125 -9.69 -17.66 -7.91
CA ASN A 125 -10.19 -17.17 -6.61
C ASN A 125 -11.46 -17.89 -6.09
N GLY A 126 -12.02 -18.85 -6.83
CA GLY A 126 -13.19 -19.65 -6.44
C GLY A 126 -12.89 -21.10 -6.01
N SER A 127 -11.62 -21.56 -6.01
CA SER A 127 -11.27 -22.98 -5.76
C SER A 127 -11.26 -23.42 -4.28
N GLY A 128 -11.60 -22.51 -3.35
CA GLY A 128 -11.67 -22.79 -1.92
C GLY A 128 -10.36 -23.31 -1.31
N LEU A 129 -9.21 -23.11 -1.97
CA LEU A 129 -7.90 -23.41 -1.37
C LEU A 129 -7.33 -22.12 -0.77
N GLU A 130 -7.43 -22.01 0.55
CA GLU A 130 -6.68 -21.00 1.29
C GLU A 130 -5.20 -21.42 1.34
N ILE A 131 -4.45 -21.10 0.28
CA ILE A 131 -2.99 -21.21 0.35
C ILE A 131 -2.51 -20.16 1.36
N PRO A 132 -1.81 -20.56 2.44
CA PRO A 132 -1.36 -19.60 3.44
C PRO A 132 -0.46 -18.54 2.79
N LYS A 133 -0.89 -17.27 2.84
CA LYS A 133 -0.02 -16.15 2.51
C LYS A 133 1.12 -16.12 3.51
N ALA A 134 2.33 -15.87 3.03
CA ALA A 134 3.45 -15.62 3.93
C ALA A 134 3.15 -14.34 4.76
N LYS A 135 2.75 -14.51 6.02
CA LYS A 135 2.81 -13.39 7.00
C LYS A 135 4.28 -13.00 7.19
N SER A 136 4.56 -11.75 7.55
CA SER A 136 5.90 -11.17 7.65
C SER A 136 7.00 -12.16 8.05
N GLY A 137 7.88 -12.50 7.11
CA GLY A 137 8.96 -13.47 7.28
C GLY A 137 8.50 -14.92 7.12
N ALA A 138 9.36 -15.76 6.56
CA ALA A 138 9.14 -17.17 6.17
C ALA A 138 8.47 -18.13 7.19
N LYS A 139 8.07 -17.67 8.39
CA LYS A 139 7.37 -18.45 9.42
C LYS A 139 5.91 -18.77 9.09
N GLY A 140 5.23 -17.99 8.24
CA GLY A 140 3.80 -18.19 7.96
C GLY A 140 3.43 -19.49 7.25
N ARG A 141 4.39 -20.13 6.56
CA ARG A 141 4.18 -21.32 5.71
C ARG A 141 4.81 -22.61 6.25
N GLY A 142 5.25 -22.60 7.51
CA GLY A 142 5.90 -23.76 8.14
C GLY A 142 7.33 -23.99 7.64
N ASP A 143 7.74 -25.25 7.57
CA ASP A 143 9.05 -25.71 7.10
C ASP A 143 9.03 -26.10 5.60
N ARG A 144 10.09 -26.74 5.09
CA ARG A 144 10.19 -27.15 3.68
C ARG A 144 9.09 -28.17 3.32
N GLU A 145 8.80 -29.11 4.22
CA GLU A 145 7.79 -30.14 3.99
C GLU A 145 6.37 -29.57 4.00
N SER A 146 6.07 -28.66 4.93
CA SER A 146 4.79 -27.95 4.97
C SER A 146 4.51 -27.20 3.66
N ARG A 147 5.50 -26.47 3.15
CA ARG A 147 5.40 -25.79 1.84
C ARG A 147 5.17 -26.75 0.69
N TYR A 148 5.90 -27.88 0.67
CA TYR A 148 5.71 -28.91 -0.33
C TYR A 148 4.27 -29.44 -0.32
N ARG A 149 3.70 -29.73 0.86
CA ARG A 149 2.31 -30.18 0.99
C ARG A 149 1.32 -29.13 0.50
N HIS A 150 1.54 -27.85 0.83
CA HIS A 150 0.71 -26.75 0.33
C HIS A 150 0.76 -26.63 -1.19
N LEU A 151 1.95 -26.78 -1.78
CA LEU A 151 2.14 -26.70 -3.21
C LEU A 151 1.50 -27.89 -3.92
N GLN A 152 1.67 -29.11 -3.39
CA GLN A 152 1.03 -30.30 -3.90
C GLN A 152 -0.50 -30.15 -3.93
N ALA A 153 -1.10 -29.63 -2.85
CA ALA A 153 -2.54 -29.35 -2.79
C ALA A 153 -2.98 -28.28 -3.80
N ALA A 154 -2.14 -27.26 -4.04
CA ALA A 154 -2.40 -26.22 -5.04
C ALA A 154 -2.40 -26.79 -6.46
N ILE A 155 -1.40 -27.61 -6.79
CA ILE A 155 -1.26 -28.27 -8.09
C ILE A 155 -2.44 -29.20 -8.36
N SER A 156 -2.79 -30.10 -7.43
CA SER A 156 -3.90 -31.05 -7.65
C SER A 156 -5.23 -30.36 -7.92
N LYS A 157 -5.47 -29.19 -7.30
CA LYS A 157 -6.67 -28.39 -7.58
C LYS A 157 -6.59 -27.64 -8.90
N TYR A 158 -5.42 -27.17 -9.29
CA TYR A 158 -5.22 -26.53 -10.59
C TYR A 158 -5.46 -27.53 -11.74
N GLU A 159 -4.93 -28.75 -11.61
CA GLU A 159 -5.20 -29.87 -12.52
C GLU A 159 -6.71 -30.16 -12.61
N ALA A 160 -7.40 -30.30 -11.47
CA ALA A 160 -8.85 -30.54 -11.44
C ALA A 160 -9.66 -29.40 -12.09
N ALA A 161 -9.28 -28.14 -11.86
CA ALA A 161 -9.94 -26.98 -12.46
C ALA A 161 -9.68 -26.83 -13.96
N GLY A 162 -8.50 -27.25 -14.43
CA GLY A 162 -8.17 -27.34 -15.86
C GLY A 162 -9.01 -28.39 -16.56
N ASN A 163 -9.11 -29.60 -15.98
CA ASN A 163 -9.91 -30.68 -16.52
C ASN A 163 -11.40 -30.32 -16.61
N LEU A 164 -11.95 -29.66 -15.57
CA LEU A 164 -13.35 -29.20 -15.57
C LEU A 164 -13.63 -28.12 -16.64
N ALA A 165 -12.66 -27.27 -16.95
CA ALA A 165 -12.81 -26.26 -18.01
C ALA A 165 -12.85 -26.91 -19.41
N VAL A 166 -12.03 -27.94 -19.63
CA VAL A 166 -12.02 -28.72 -20.88
C VAL A 166 -13.34 -29.47 -21.08
N GLU A 167 -13.94 -30.02 -20.02
CA GLU A 167 -15.26 -30.64 -20.12
C GLU A 167 -16.40 -29.65 -20.37
N ALA A 168 -16.30 -28.43 -19.83
CA ALA A 168 -17.26 -27.36 -20.11
C ALA A 168 -17.19 -26.85 -21.56
N GLU A 169 -15.99 -26.78 -22.15
CA GLU A 169 -15.82 -26.44 -23.58
C GLU A 169 -16.37 -27.52 -24.52
N HIS A 170 -16.30 -28.80 -24.11
CA HIS A 170 -16.94 -29.90 -24.86
C HIS A 170 -18.47 -29.94 -24.69
N ALA A 171 -19.02 -29.43 -23.59
CA ALA A 171 -20.46 -29.33 -23.37
C ALA A 171 -21.10 -28.07 -23.99
N GLY A 172 -20.31 -27.06 -24.36
CA GLY A 172 -20.77 -25.75 -24.85
C GLY A 172 -21.06 -25.63 -26.35
N ALA A 173 -21.11 -26.74 -27.11
CA ALA A 173 -21.38 -26.68 -28.55
C ALA A 173 -22.87 -26.46 -28.93
N GLU A 174 -23.79 -26.38 -27.97
CA GLU A 174 -25.18 -26.05 -28.23
C GLU A 174 -25.71 -24.99 -27.26
N THR A 175 -26.43 -24.00 -27.82
CA THR A 175 -27.01 -22.78 -27.20
C THR A 175 -26.01 -21.62 -27.08
N GLY A 176 -26.21 -20.43 -27.64
CA GLY A 176 -27.44 -19.73 -28.01
C GLY A 176 -27.42 -18.34 -27.36
N VAL A 177 -26.93 -17.35 -28.12
CA VAL A 177 -27.02 -15.86 -28.04
C VAL A 177 -27.65 -15.20 -26.78
N GLU A 178 -26.97 -14.16 -26.25
CA GLU A 178 -27.43 -12.79 -25.87
C GLU A 178 -26.60 -12.24 -24.68
N SER A 179 -25.70 -11.25 -24.85
CA SER A 179 -25.90 -9.78 -24.95
C SER A 179 -26.28 -9.05 -23.65
N SER A 180 -25.49 -8.02 -23.30
CA SER A 180 -25.81 -6.71 -22.62
C SER A 180 -24.88 -6.44 -21.42
N GLN A 181 -23.84 -5.60 -21.58
CA GLN A 181 -23.74 -4.14 -21.39
C GLN A 181 -23.27 -3.72 -19.99
N GLU A 182 -22.15 -2.98 -19.98
CA GLU A 182 -21.47 -2.36 -18.83
C GLU A 182 -22.07 -0.98 -18.52
N GLU A 183 -22.25 -0.66 -17.23
CA GLU A 183 -22.68 0.65 -16.74
C GLU A 183 -21.52 1.34 -16.00
N ILE A 184 -21.11 2.51 -16.50
CA ILE A 184 -20.05 3.37 -15.97
C ILE A 184 -20.70 4.40 -15.04
N ILE A 185 -20.20 4.53 -13.81
CA ILE A 185 -20.65 5.54 -12.84
C ILE A 185 -19.62 6.67 -12.78
N ASP A 186 -20.02 7.85 -13.25
CA ASP A 186 -19.29 9.12 -13.06
C ASP A 186 -19.45 9.63 -11.62
N VAL A 187 -18.34 10.03 -10.98
CA VAL A 187 -18.34 10.68 -9.67
C VAL A 187 -17.79 12.10 -9.83
N ASP A 188 -18.69 13.07 -9.67
CA ASP A 188 -18.42 14.50 -9.61
C ASP A 188 -17.41 14.85 -8.50
N VAL A 189 -16.40 15.65 -8.85
CA VAL A 189 -15.45 16.27 -7.92
C VAL A 189 -15.76 17.77 -7.87
N GLU A 190 -16.49 18.20 -6.85
CA GLU A 190 -16.62 19.62 -6.55
C GLU A 190 -15.38 20.15 -5.80
N GLY A 191 -14.90 21.30 -6.27
CA GLY A 191 -13.68 21.95 -5.82
C GLY A 191 -13.76 22.59 -4.43
N GLN A 192 -12.60 22.64 -3.78
CA GLN A 192 -12.32 23.55 -2.67
C GLN A 192 -11.13 24.40 -3.07
N ASP A 193 -11.40 25.67 -3.36
CA ASP A 193 -10.39 26.71 -3.55
C ASP A 193 -10.67 27.80 -2.51
N ASP A 194 -9.92 27.76 -1.41
CA ASP A 194 -9.83 28.86 -0.44
C ASP A 194 -8.34 29.03 -0.09
N SER A 195 -7.63 29.79 -0.93
CA SER A 195 -6.21 30.09 -0.78
C SER A 195 -5.94 31.04 0.42
N GLU A 196 -5.00 30.65 1.29
CA GLU A 196 -4.55 31.39 2.49
C GLU A 196 -3.70 32.66 2.20
N ASP A 197 -3.61 33.09 0.94
CA ASP A 197 -2.67 34.14 0.48
C ASP A 197 -3.05 35.58 0.89
N GLU A 198 -4.29 35.81 1.31
CA GLU A 198 -4.73 37.13 1.78
C GLU A 198 -4.25 37.49 3.19
N PHE A 199 -3.87 36.51 4.02
CA PHE A 199 -3.56 36.77 5.44
C PHE A 199 -2.19 37.44 5.66
N TYR A 200 -1.26 37.35 4.69
CA TYR A 200 0.10 37.90 4.78
C TYR A 200 0.36 39.10 3.87
N SER A 201 -0.66 39.60 3.18
CA SER A 201 -0.52 40.70 2.24
C SER A 201 -0.70 42.07 2.92
N ARG A 202 0.44 42.72 3.16
CA ARG A 202 0.71 44.11 3.63
C ARG A 202 0.50 44.45 5.12
#